data_AF-A0A366HS85-F1
#
_entry.id   AF-A0A366HS85-F1
#
_cell.length_a   1.000
_cell.length_b   1.000
_cell.length_c   1.000
_cell.angle_alpha   90.00
_cell.angle_beta   90.00
_cell.angle_gamma   90.00
#
_symmetry.space_group_name_H-M   'P 1'
#
loop_
_entity.id
_entity.type
_entity.pdbx_description
1 polymer ?
#
loop_
_entity_poly.entity_id
_entity_poly.type
_entity_poly.pdbx_seq_one_letter_code
_entity_poly.pdbx_strand_id
1 'polypeptide(L)'
;MAEGKKYPLPTRAQLEAYIEQEGRTAGSLIAGFMLSTETVPWLEEAAERHPDDPRVSAMMLMVARGLKQPTDEWVRRMQENDPKNSLGWCNAALDAFKAGDVESGLDALEGAASRGRPHMYPQEISSEVTKACKSAGFDSLYAETLGMAHLPIGQISVLMELAQHMKTGPAEAKGPAIESLLALTQSLKKPTERAGLVEKLISSSIERTIVNSSEWYEEMPGLDMTAAELQERNSTERAATSALIKEHRRLLPTLSDTEMKQYLRRIAVEGEFNAMQWVVQTKGGNQ
;
A
#
# COMPACT_ATOMS: atom_id res chain seq x y z
N MET A 1 6.54 10.41 -26.79
CA MET A 1 7.12 10.52 -25.43
C MET A 1 7.38 11.99 -25.20
N ALA A 2 6.57 12.66 -24.38
CA ALA A 2 6.89 14.01 -23.93
C ALA A 2 8.00 13.88 -22.89
N GLU A 3 9.04 14.69 -23.05
CA GLU A 3 10.11 14.89 -22.06
C GLU A 3 9.49 15.01 -20.66
N GLY A 4 10.06 14.27 -19.70
CA GLY A 4 9.57 14.24 -18.33
C GLY A 4 9.64 15.63 -17.71
N LYS A 5 8.54 16.38 -17.80
CA LYS A 5 8.32 17.55 -16.96
C LYS A 5 8.40 17.06 -15.52
N LYS A 6 9.49 17.43 -14.83
CA LYS A 6 9.61 17.30 -13.39
C LYS A 6 8.53 18.22 -12.82
N TYR A 7 7.40 17.62 -12.51
CA TYR A 7 6.24 18.28 -11.97
C TYR A 7 6.64 18.98 -10.66
N PRO A 8 6.52 20.33 -10.56
CA PRO A 8 6.99 21.06 -9.39
C PRO A 8 6.15 20.70 -8.16
N LEU A 9 6.81 20.43 -7.04
CA LEU A 9 6.17 20.26 -5.73
C LEU A 9 5.94 21.65 -5.09
N PRO A 10 4.96 21.79 -4.19
CA PRO A 10 4.82 23.00 -3.37
C PRO A 10 6.11 23.32 -2.62
N THR A 11 6.45 24.60 -2.53
CA THR A 11 7.60 25.06 -1.74
C THR A 11 7.33 24.90 -0.24
N ARG A 12 8.39 24.86 0.58
CA ARG A 12 8.26 24.80 2.04
C ARG A 12 7.36 25.91 2.60
N ALA A 13 7.49 27.14 2.10
CA ALA A 13 6.66 28.27 2.54
C ALA A 13 5.18 28.09 2.18
N GLN A 14 4.87 27.51 1.00
CA GLN A 14 3.48 27.20 0.62
C GLN A 14 2.89 26.08 1.49
N LEU A 15 3.69 25.05 1.82
CA LEU A 15 3.27 23.98 2.72
C LEU A 15 3.05 24.48 4.15
N GLU A 16 3.94 25.32 4.67
CA GLU A 16 3.78 25.92 6.00
C GLU A 16 2.50 26.78 6.08
N ALA A 17 2.26 27.62 5.07
CA ALA A 17 1.04 28.41 5.00
C ALA A 17 -0.24 27.55 4.97
N TYR A 18 -0.24 26.45 4.21
CA TYR A 18 -1.34 25.48 4.21
C TYR A 18 -1.52 24.82 5.58
N ILE A 19 -0.43 24.37 6.19
CA ILE A 19 -0.43 23.71 7.50
C ILE A 19 -0.98 24.65 8.58
N GLU A 20 -0.58 25.93 8.57
CA GLU A 20 -1.10 26.94 9.49
C GLU A 20 -2.58 27.24 9.24
N GLN A 21 -2.98 27.37 7.97
CA GLN A 21 -4.37 27.62 7.58
C GLN A 21 -5.31 26.49 8.03
N GLU A 22 -4.89 25.23 7.89
CA GLU A 22 -5.66 24.06 8.31
C GLU A 22 -5.54 23.78 9.83
N GLY A 23 -4.80 24.60 10.58
CA GLY A 23 -4.69 24.50 12.03
C GLY A 23 -3.78 23.35 12.51
N ARG A 24 -2.77 22.96 11.71
CA ARG A 24 -1.78 21.92 12.05
C ARG A 24 -2.44 20.60 12.46
N THR A 25 -3.42 20.15 11.68
CA THR A 25 -4.05 18.83 11.85
C THR A 25 -3.08 17.71 11.46
N ALA A 26 -3.35 16.48 11.91
CA ALA A 26 -2.61 15.30 11.46
C ALA A 26 -2.56 15.20 9.93
N GLY A 27 -3.69 15.45 9.26
CA GLY A 27 -3.79 15.44 7.80
C GLY A 27 -2.90 16.48 7.13
N SER A 28 -2.94 17.73 7.58
CA SER A 28 -2.12 18.79 6.99
C SER A 28 -0.62 18.56 7.20
N LEU A 29 -0.23 18.08 8.38
CA LEU A 29 1.17 17.77 8.70
C LEU A 29 1.68 16.56 7.90
N ILE A 30 0.86 15.51 7.74
CA ILE A 30 1.17 14.36 6.88
C ILE A 30 1.29 14.81 5.41
N ALA A 31 0.40 15.66 4.90
CA ALA A 31 0.50 16.19 3.55
C ALA A 31 1.79 17.00 3.35
N GLY A 32 2.15 17.82 4.33
CA GLY A 32 3.45 18.51 4.37
C GLY A 32 4.60 17.52 4.25
N PHE A 33 4.63 16.49 5.11
CA PHE A 33 5.64 15.42 5.05
C PHE A 33 5.74 14.77 3.67
N MET A 34 4.61 14.37 3.09
CA MET A 34 4.56 13.68 1.80
C MET A 34 5.02 14.54 0.61
N LEU A 35 4.83 15.86 0.69
CA LEU A 35 5.19 16.81 -0.37
C LEU A 35 6.56 17.48 -0.17
N SER A 36 7.22 17.22 0.97
CA SER A 36 8.53 17.78 1.29
C SER A 36 9.67 16.95 0.73
N THR A 37 10.80 17.60 0.45
CA THR A 37 12.09 16.93 0.28
C THR A 37 12.89 16.83 1.59
N GLU A 38 12.47 17.55 2.64
CA GLU A 38 13.06 17.53 3.99
C GLU A 38 12.00 17.03 4.99
N THR A 39 12.12 15.76 5.37
CA THR A 39 10.97 14.84 5.45
C THR A 39 10.66 14.27 6.84
N VAL A 40 11.08 14.88 7.94
CA VAL A 40 10.77 14.30 9.27
C VAL A 40 10.10 15.28 10.25
N PRO A 41 10.45 16.58 10.30
CA PRO A 41 9.93 17.47 11.33
C PRO A 41 8.40 17.61 11.38
N TRP A 42 7.72 17.67 10.23
CA TRP A 42 6.25 17.75 10.21
C TRP A 42 5.59 16.44 10.65
N LEU A 43 6.22 15.30 10.39
CA LEU A 43 5.70 14.01 10.85
C LEU A 43 5.96 13.80 12.35
N GLU A 44 7.11 14.24 12.86
CA GLU A 44 7.39 14.31 14.30
C GLU A 44 6.40 15.22 15.01
N GLU A 45 6.13 16.41 14.48
CA GLU A 45 5.10 17.31 15.02
C GLU A 45 3.72 16.66 15.00
N ALA A 46 3.38 15.90 13.95
CA ALA A 46 2.12 15.16 13.89
C ALA A 46 2.05 14.10 15.00
N ALA A 47 3.16 13.41 15.27
CA ALA A 47 3.26 12.39 16.32
C ALA A 47 3.18 12.95 17.74
N GLU A 48 3.66 14.18 17.95
CA GLU A 48 3.53 14.90 19.22
C GLU A 48 2.11 15.44 19.44
N ARG A 49 1.52 16.06 18.41
CA ARG A 49 0.22 16.74 18.53
C ARG A 49 -0.98 15.80 18.42
N HIS A 50 -0.86 14.75 17.62
CA HIS A 50 -1.95 13.84 17.28
C HIS A 50 -1.53 12.38 17.55
N PRO A 51 -1.16 12.04 18.80
CA PRO A 51 -0.62 10.72 19.15
C PRO A 51 -1.64 9.58 18.92
N ASP A 52 -2.92 9.91 18.96
CA ASP A 52 -4.04 8.95 18.85
C ASP A 52 -4.52 8.79 17.40
N ASP A 53 -3.96 9.53 16.44
CA ASP A 53 -4.33 9.39 15.04
C ASP A 53 -3.58 8.21 14.41
N PRO A 54 -4.28 7.15 13.97
CA PRO A 54 -3.61 5.96 13.47
C PRO A 54 -2.91 6.19 12.13
N ARG A 55 -3.24 7.25 11.38
CA ARG A 55 -2.53 7.64 10.15
C ARG A 55 -1.11 8.09 10.47
N VAL A 56 -0.92 8.76 11.60
CA VAL A 56 0.39 9.20 12.07
C VAL A 56 1.25 7.99 12.43
N SER A 57 0.69 7.04 13.19
CA SER A 57 1.39 5.79 13.54
C SER A 57 1.78 4.98 12.31
N ALA A 58 0.89 4.89 11.31
CA ALA A 58 1.18 4.24 10.04
C ALA A 58 2.34 4.91 9.28
N MET A 59 2.36 6.25 9.19
CA MET A 59 3.46 6.98 8.54
C MET A 59 4.77 6.83 9.32
N MET A 60 4.73 6.87 10.65
CA MET A 60 5.91 6.65 11.48
C MET A 60 6.49 5.25 11.30
N LEU A 61 5.66 4.20 11.22
CA LEU A 61 6.12 2.84 10.89
C LEU A 61 6.83 2.78 9.52
N MET A 62 6.30 3.49 8.51
CA MET A 62 6.91 3.55 7.19
C MET A 62 8.30 4.20 7.23
N VAL A 63 8.44 5.34 7.93
CA VAL A 63 9.71 6.07 8.04
C VAL A 63 10.71 5.30 8.90
N ALA A 64 10.28 4.81 10.07
CA ALA A 64 11.14 4.07 11.00
C ALA A 64 11.79 2.87 10.31
N ARG A 65 11.05 2.10 9.49
CA ARG A 65 11.62 0.99 8.73
C ARG A 65 12.63 1.43 7.67
N GLY A 66 12.32 2.48 6.91
CA GLY A 66 13.25 3.04 5.93
C GLY A 66 14.57 3.51 6.55
N LEU A 67 14.49 4.03 7.77
CA LEU A 67 15.63 4.54 8.54
C LEU A 67 16.25 3.52 9.51
N LYS A 68 15.72 2.30 9.57
CA LYS A 68 16.12 1.24 10.53
C LYS A 68 16.07 1.68 12.00
N GLN A 69 15.06 2.48 12.34
CA GLN A 69 14.79 2.93 13.70
C GLN A 69 13.84 1.97 14.44
N PRO A 70 13.84 1.99 15.79
CA PRO A 70 12.89 1.21 16.58
C PRO A 70 11.44 1.50 16.20
N THR A 71 10.63 0.46 16.15
CA THR A 71 9.22 0.49 15.72
C THR A 71 8.24 0.27 16.87
N ASP A 72 8.70 -0.20 18.03
CA ASP A 72 7.87 -0.68 19.15
C ASP A 72 6.74 0.28 19.55
N GLU A 73 7.08 1.57 19.72
CA GLU A 73 6.10 2.58 20.10
C GLU A 73 5.02 2.77 19.02
N TRP A 74 5.41 2.78 17.74
CA TRP A 74 4.48 2.97 16.63
C TRP A 74 3.65 1.71 16.35
N VAL A 75 4.23 0.53 16.59
CA VAL A 75 3.50 -0.75 16.59
C VAL A 75 2.41 -0.71 17.64
N ARG A 76 2.76 -0.39 18.88
CA ARG A 76 1.83 -0.28 20.01
C ARG A 76 0.71 0.71 19.72
N ARG A 77 1.04 1.93 19.31
CA ARG A 77 0.03 2.95 18.96
C ARG A 77 -0.86 2.52 17.81
N MET A 78 -0.32 1.85 16.78
CA MET A 78 -1.12 1.36 15.67
C MET A 78 -2.15 0.32 16.13
N GLN A 79 -1.75 -0.59 17.02
CA GLN A 79 -2.63 -1.61 17.59
C GLN A 79 -3.70 -1.02 18.52
N GLU A 80 -3.38 0.04 19.26
CA GLU A 80 -4.30 0.73 20.17
C GLU A 80 -5.30 1.64 19.41
N ASN A 81 -4.81 2.42 18.45
CA ASN A 81 -5.59 3.46 17.77
C ASN A 81 -6.41 2.92 16.58
N ASP A 82 -5.97 1.82 15.95
CA ASP A 82 -6.78 1.07 14.98
C ASP A 82 -6.59 -0.45 15.15
N PRO A 83 -7.24 -1.07 16.16
CA PRO A 83 -7.06 -2.48 16.48
C PRO A 83 -7.57 -3.43 15.38
N LYS A 84 -8.36 -2.93 14.42
CA LYS A 84 -8.86 -3.71 13.28
C LYS A 84 -7.89 -3.73 12.12
N ASN A 85 -6.91 -2.83 12.08
CA ASN A 85 -5.91 -2.76 11.03
C ASN A 85 -4.73 -3.67 11.36
N SER A 86 -4.49 -4.66 10.49
CA SER A 86 -3.42 -5.64 10.72
C SER A 86 -2.02 -5.07 10.53
N LEU A 87 -1.85 -3.82 10.09
CA LEU A 87 -0.53 -3.22 9.88
C LEU A 87 0.34 -3.29 11.15
N GLY A 88 -0.17 -2.90 12.31
CA GLY A 88 0.59 -2.96 13.57
C GLY A 88 1.02 -4.39 13.90
N TRP A 89 0.14 -5.36 13.69
CA TRP A 89 0.39 -6.79 13.93
C TRP A 89 1.40 -7.39 12.95
N CYS A 90 1.33 -7.02 11.66
CA CYS A 90 2.34 -7.41 10.67
C CYS A 90 3.73 -6.90 11.06
N ASN A 91 3.80 -5.67 11.58
CA ASN A 91 5.04 -5.07 12.02
C ASN A 91 5.59 -5.79 13.27
N ALA A 92 4.74 -6.05 14.26
CA ALA A 92 5.10 -6.82 15.45
C ALA A 92 5.65 -8.22 15.10
N ALA A 93 4.97 -8.93 14.20
CA ALA A 93 5.39 -10.24 13.73
C ALA A 93 6.78 -10.18 13.08
N LEU A 94 7.00 -9.21 12.20
CA LEU A 94 8.29 -9.06 11.52
C LEU A 94 9.42 -8.73 12.50
N ASP A 95 9.16 -7.87 13.46
CA ASP A 95 10.18 -7.45 14.44
C ASP A 95 10.53 -8.61 15.37
N ALA A 96 9.54 -9.41 15.81
CA ALA A 96 9.76 -10.64 16.58
C ALA A 96 10.56 -11.70 15.79
N PHE A 97 10.19 -11.96 14.53
CA PHE A 97 10.96 -12.90 13.68
C PHE A 97 12.40 -12.44 13.45
N LYS A 98 12.64 -11.12 13.33
CA LYS A 98 14.00 -10.56 13.23
C LYS A 98 14.80 -10.70 14.52
N ALA A 99 14.13 -10.64 15.67
CA ALA A 99 14.74 -10.90 16.97
C ALA A 99 14.98 -12.39 17.24
N GLY A 100 14.48 -13.29 16.39
CA GLY A 100 14.53 -14.74 16.59
C GLY A 100 13.48 -15.27 17.57
N ASP A 101 12.53 -14.42 17.99
CA ASP A 101 11.40 -14.82 18.82
C ASP A 101 10.27 -15.36 17.94
N VAL A 102 10.35 -16.67 17.68
CA VAL A 102 9.42 -17.37 16.79
C VAL A 102 8.01 -17.42 17.37
N GLU A 103 7.87 -17.62 18.69
CA GLU A 103 6.57 -17.73 19.36
C GLU A 103 5.80 -16.41 19.27
N SER A 104 6.41 -15.31 19.70
CA SER A 104 5.81 -13.98 19.57
C SER A 104 5.54 -13.60 18.11
N GLY A 105 6.40 -14.02 17.18
CA GLY A 105 6.22 -13.79 15.75
C GLY A 105 4.99 -14.49 15.18
N LEU A 106 4.76 -15.75 15.56
CA LEU A 106 3.58 -16.52 15.17
C LEU A 106 2.31 -15.93 15.76
N ASP A 107 2.29 -15.64 17.05
CA ASP A 107 1.14 -15.04 17.75
C ASP A 107 0.74 -13.70 17.12
N ALA A 108 1.72 -12.84 16.81
CA ALA A 108 1.47 -11.57 16.16
C ALA A 108 0.96 -11.74 14.71
N LEU A 109 1.43 -12.75 13.97
CA LEU A 109 1.00 -13.01 12.60
C LEU A 109 -0.41 -13.60 12.54
N GLU A 110 -0.76 -14.50 13.46
CA GLU A 110 -2.14 -14.96 13.66
C GLU A 110 -3.05 -13.78 14.04
N GLY A 111 -2.55 -12.91 14.93
CA GLY A 111 -3.19 -11.64 15.26
C GLY A 111 -3.43 -10.77 14.03
N ALA A 112 -2.48 -10.70 13.10
CA ALA A 112 -2.65 -9.97 11.84
C ALA A 112 -3.70 -10.64 10.93
N ALA A 113 -3.67 -11.96 10.78
CA ALA A 113 -4.56 -12.73 9.90
C ALA A 113 -6.04 -12.69 10.36
N SER A 114 -6.27 -12.65 11.68
CA SER A 114 -7.60 -12.54 12.28
C SER A 114 -8.21 -11.13 12.20
N ARG A 115 -7.43 -10.14 11.73
CA ARG A 115 -7.83 -8.73 11.63
C ARG A 115 -8.11 -8.33 10.18
N GLY A 116 -8.48 -7.07 9.98
CA GLY A 116 -8.65 -6.50 8.65
C GLY A 116 -7.34 -6.47 7.87
N ARG A 117 -7.36 -5.86 6.68
CA ARG A 117 -6.16 -5.71 5.85
C ARG A 117 -5.17 -4.69 6.44
N PRO A 118 -3.86 -4.80 6.14
CA PRO A 118 -2.90 -3.76 6.49
C PRO A 118 -3.22 -2.53 5.65
N HIS A 119 -3.48 -1.41 6.30
CA HIS A 119 -3.98 -0.20 5.66
C HIS A 119 -3.16 1.03 6.05
N MET A 120 -2.74 1.79 5.04
CA MET A 120 -1.93 3.00 5.18
C MET A 120 -2.74 4.27 4.91
N TYR A 121 -4.08 4.19 4.90
CA TYR A 121 -4.98 5.34 4.66
C TYR A 121 -4.69 6.13 3.37
N PRO A 122 -4.46 5.45 2.22
CA PRO A 122 -4.08 6.12 0.99
C PRO A 122 -5.13 7.14 0.52
N GLN A 123 -6.42 6.93 0.79
CA GLN A 123 -7.48 7.84 0.36
C GLN A 123 -7.45 9.16 1.14
N GLU A 124 -7.35 9.07 2.46
CA GLU A 124 -7.27 10.21 3.37
C GLU A 124 -6.00 11.02 3.04
N ILE A 125 -4.87 10.35 2.88
CA ILE A 125 -3.60 11.00 2.55
C ILE A 125 -3.65 11.64 1.17
N SER A 126 -4.19 10.95 0.17
CA SER A 126 -4.37 11.51 -1.17
C SER A 126 -5.22 12.78 -1.15
N SER A 127 -6.30 12.79 -0.36
CA SER A 127 -7.15 13.97 -0.20
C SER A 127 -6.39 15.15 0.41
N GLU A 128 -5.62 14.90 1.48
CA GLU A 128 -4.85 15.94 2.15
C GLU A 128 -3.73 16.50 1.26
N VAL A 129 -3.03 15.64 0.51
CA VAL A 129 -2.03 16.06 -0.48
C VAL A 129 -2.68 16.91 -1.57
N THR A 130 -3.83 16.52 -2.09
CA THR A 130 -4.56 17.32 -3.09
C THR A 130 -4.98 18.68 -2.55
N LYS A 131 -5.46 18.77 -1.30
CA LYS A 131 -5.80 20.05 -0.66
C LYS A 131 -4.58 20.96 -0.55
N ALA A 132 -3.44 20.42 -0.10
CA ALA A 132 -2.18 21.17 0.02
C ALA A 132 -1.74 21.74 -1.34
N CYS A 133 -1.79 20.92 -2.41
CA CYS A 133 -1.48 21.38 -3.76
C CYS A 133 -2.46 22.45 -4.25
N LYS A 134 -3.77 22.30 -4.01
CA LYS A 134 -4.76 23.33 -4.38
C LYS A 134 -4.52 24.65 -3.64
N SER A 135 -4.18 24.59 -2.35
CA SER A 135 -3.83 25.78 -1.55
C SER A 135 -2.57 26.48 -2.08
N ALA A 136 -1.59 25.71 -2.57
CA ALA A 136 -0.39 26.25 -3.20
C ALA A 136 -0.61 26.83 -4.62
N GLY A 137 -1.85 26.86 -5.11
CA GLY A 137 -2.23 27.50 -6.38
C GLY A 137 -2.11 26.60 -7.62
N PHE A 138 -1.92 25.30 -7.42
CA PHE A 138 -1.89 24.35 -8.53
C PHE A 138 -3.28 24.09 -9.09
N ASP A 139 -3.38 23.82 -10.40
CA ASP A 139 -4.64 23.48 -11.02
C ASP A 139 -5.19 22.13 -10.48
N SER A 140 -6.51 21.94 -10.59
CA SER A 140 -7.17 20.79 -9.95
C SER A 140 -6.73 19.45 -10.51
N LEU A 141 -6.51 19.36 -11.82
CA LEU A 141 -6.07 18.13 -12.47
C LEU A 141 -4.68 17.73 -11.97
N TYR A 142 -3.80 18.72 -11.89
CA TYR A 142 -2.45 18.52 -11.40
C TYR A 142 -2.40 18.16 -9.91
N ALA A 143 -3.17 18.86 -9.08
CA ALA A 143 -3.25 18.57 -7.64
C ALA A 143 -3.81 17.17 -7.34
N GLU A 144 -4.80 16.72 -8.12
CA GLU A 144 -5.34 15.36 -8.03
C GLU A 144 -4.30 14.32 -8.48
N THR A 145 -3.54 14.63 -9.54
CA THR A 145 -2.44 13.76 -10.00
C THR A 145 -1.36 13.60 -8.92
N LEU A 146 -0.94 14.68 -8.27
CA LEU A 146 0.04 14.61 -7.18
C LEU A 146 -0.50 13.87 -5.96
N GLY A 147 -1.77 14.06 -5.60
CA GLY A 147 -2.44 13.33 -4.53
C GLY A 147 -2.45 11.82 -4.78
N MET A 148 -2.55 11.40 -6.03
CA MET A 148 -2.48 9.98 -6.39
C MET A 148 -1.04 9.45 -6.50
N ALA A 149 -0.07 10.30 -6.83
CA ALA A 149 1.33 9.89 -6.96
C ALA A 149 2.03 9.65 -5.60
N HIS A 150 1.57 10.32 -4.55
CA HIS A 150 2.16 10.26 -3.20
C HIS A 150 1.41 9.29 -2.28
N LEU A 151 0.97 8.14 -2.80
CA LEU A 151 0.40 7.12 -1.95
C LEU A 151 1.50 6.43 -1.13
N PRO A 152 1.29 6.21 0.18
CA PRO A 152 2.22 5.44 0.98
C PRO A 152 2.12 3.95 0.60
N ILE A 153 3.27 3.39 0.24
CA ILE A 153 3.42 1.99 -0.19
C ILE A 153 4.20 1.16 0.86
N GLY A 154 4.42 1.73 2.06
CA GLY A 154 5.22 1.12 3.14
C GLY A 154 4.69 -0.24 3.62
N GLN A 155 3.41 -0.54 3.46
CA GLN A 155 2.83 -1.85 3.76
C GLN A 155 3.37 -2.97 2.86
N ILE A 156 3.95 -2.66 1.70
CA ILE A 156 4.55 -3.68 0.82
C ILE A 156 5.80 -4.28 1.45
N SER A 157 6.68 -3.44 1.98
CA SER A 157 7.97 -3.91 2.47
C SER A 157 7.80 -4.88 3.63
N VAL A 158 6.94 -4.57 4.60
CA VAL A 158 6.68 -5.45 5.75
C VAL A 158 6.17 -6.83 5.33
N LEU A 159 5.22 -6.89 4.39
CA LEU A 159 4.66 -8.17 3.94
C LEU A 159 5.65 -8.99 3.10
N MET A 160 6.42 -8.33 2.25
CA MET A 160 7.46 -8.98 1.46
C MET A 160 8.61 -9.49 2.34
N GLU A 161 8.98 -8.73 3.37
CA GLU A 161 9.98 -9.15 4.36
C GLU A 161 9.47 -10.34 5.19
N LEU A 162 8.21 -10.33 5.63
CA LEU A 162 7.58 -11.49 6.28
C LEU A 162 7.64 -12.73 5.39
N ALA A 163 7.23 -12.62 4.12
CA ALA A 163 7.31 -13.73 3.17
C ALA A 163 8.74 -14.26 3.00
N GLN A 164 9.72 -13.35 2.95
CA GLN A 164 11.13 -13.72 2.84
C GLN A 164 11.66 -14.39 4.12
N HIS A 165 11.26 -13.92 5.30
CA HIS A 165 11.58 -14.55 6.58
C HIS A 165 11.00 -15.96 6.65
N MET A 166 9.78 -16.19 6.16
CA MET A 166 9.17 -17.52 6.18
C MET A 166 9.89 -18.52 5.26
N LYS A 167 10.43 -18.04 4.15
CA LYS A 167 11.27 -18.86 3.26
C LYS A 167 12.53 -19.37 3.97
N THR A 168 13.19 -18.53 4.75
CA THR A 168 14.50 -18.83 5.36
C THR A 168 14.43 -19.25 6.84
N GLY A 169 13.25 -19.17 7.46
CA GLY A 169 13.03 -19.45 8.87
C GLY A 169 13.07 -20.94 9.24
N PRO A 170 13.01 -21.26 10.54
CA PRO A 170 13.02 -22.63 11.06
C PRO A 170 11.78 -23.42 10.61
N ALA A 171 11.94 -24.72 10.35
CA ALA A 171 10.94 -25.56 9.68
C ALA A 171 9.63 -25.67 10.48
N GLU A 172 9.75 -25.74 11.80
CA GLU A 172 8.64 -25.85 12.75
C GLU A 172 7.68 -24.64 12.71
N ALA A 173 8.17 -23.45 12.34
CA ALA A 173 7.37 -22.24 12.26
C ALA A 173 6.69 -22.06 10.89
N LYS A 174 7.16 -22.78 9.86
CA LYS A 174 6.76 -22.51 8.47
C LYS A 174 5.29 -22.74 8.20
N GLY A 175 4.73 -23.87 8.65
CA GLY A 175 3.33 -24.23 8.36
C GLY A 175 2.33 -23.17 8.87
N PRO A 176 2.25 -22.94 10.18
CA PRO A 176 1.32 -21.96 10.76
C PRO A 176 1.55 -20.53 10.28
N ALA A 177 2.81 -20.14 10.06
CA ALA A 177 3.11 -18.82 9.56
C ALA A 177 2.74 -18.62 8.09
N ILE A 178 2.97 -19.63 7.25
CA ILE A 178 2.53 -19.62 5.84
C ILE A 178 1.00 -19.54 5.79
N GLU A 179 0.28 -20.31 6.59
CA GLU A 179 -1.18 -20.26 6.67
C GLU A 179 -1.67 -18.84 7.00
N SER A 180 -1.13 -18.24 8.07
CA SER A 180 -1.51 -16.89 8.49
C SER A 180 -1.17 -15.83 7.43
N LEU A 181 -0.01 -15.94 6.78
CA LEU A 181 0.41 -15.03 5.73
C LEU A 181 -0.43 -15.18 4.45
N LEU A 182 -0.85 -16.40 4.11
CA LEU A 182 -1.77 -16.67 3.01
C LEU A 182 -3.17 -16.12 3.32
N ALA A 183 -3.69 -16.30 4.54
CA ALA A 183 -4.96 -15.71 4.97
C ALA A 183 -4.93 -14.17 4.89
N LEU A 184 -3.84 -13.55 5.35
CA LEU A 184 -3.61 -12.12 5.20
C LEU A 184 -3.56 -11.70 3.73
N THR A 185 -2.90 -12.47 2.88
CA THR A 185 -2.82 -12.23 1.43
C THR A 185 -4.18 -12.34 0.74
N GLN A 186 -5.01 -13.32 1.13
CA GLN A 186 -6.39 -13.40 0.66
C GLN A 186 -7.20 -12.18 1.07
N SER A 187 -6.98 -11.62 2.27
CA SER A 187 -7.66 -10.40 2.72
C SER A 187 -7.35 -9.19 1.82
N LEU A 188 -6.14 -9.12 1.26
CA LEU A 188 -5.73 -8.08 0.29
C LEU A 188 -6.38 -8.28 -1.09
N LYS A 189 -6.68 -9.52 -1.46
CA LYS A 189 -7.35 -9.86 -2.73
C LYS A 189 -8.86 -9.60 -2.71
N LYS A 190 -9.48 -9.52 -1.53
CA LYS A 190 -10.92 -9.26 -1.42
C LYS A 190 -11.26 -7.93 -2.10
N PRO A 191 -12.25 -7.90 -3.02
CA PRO A 191 -12.66 -6.67 -3.66
C PRO A 191 -13.10 -5.67 -2.58
N THR A 192 -12.37 -4.57 -2.46
CA THR A 192 -12.91 -3.40 -1.78
C THR A 192 -13.61 -2.52 -2.80
N GLU A 193 -14.43 -1.55 -2.34
CA GLU A 193 -15.12 -0.59 -3.22
C GLU A 193 -14.17 0.09 -4.24
N ARG A 194 -12.86 0.10 -3.96
CA ARG A 194 -11.79 0.49 -4.88
C ARG A 194 -10.78 -0.65 -5.03
N ALA A 195 -10.77 -1.33 -6.18
CA ALA A 195 -9.79 -2.38 -6.45
C ALA A 195 -8.43 -1.76 -6.80
N GLY A 196 -7.42 -2.00 -5.96
CA GLY A 196 -6.07 -1.49 -6.18
C GLY A 196 -5.19 -2.48 -6.95
N LEU A 197 -4.52 -1.98 -8.00
CA LEU A 197 -3.56 -2.75 -8.79
C LEU A 197 -2.36 -3.19 -7.94
N VAL A 198 -1.94 -2.32 -7.02
CA VAL A 198 -0.81 -2.53 -6.12
C VAL A 198 -1.07 -3.73 -5.19
N GLU A 199 -2.23 -3.79 -4.55
CA GLU A 199 -2.65 -4.90 -3.67
C GLU A 199 -2.66 -6.24 -4.39
N LYS A 200 -3.16 -6.28 -5.64
CA LYS A 200 -3.11 -7.48 -6.49
C LYS A 200 -1.66 -7.92 -6.74
N LEU A 201 -0.79 -6.99 -7.14
CA LEU A 201 0.62 -7.30 -7.44
C LEU A 201 1.40 -7.77 -6.20
N ILE A 202 1.15 -7.17 -5.03
CA ILE A 202 1.74 -7.61 -3.76
C ILE A 202 1.31 -9.02 -3.43
N SER A 203 -0.01 -9.27 -3.47
CA SER A 203 -0.59 -10.55 -3.10
C SER A 203 -0.02 -11.69 -3.94
N SER A 204 0.05 -11.51 -5.27
CA SER A 204 0.68 -12.49 -6.16
C SER A 204 2.19 -12.64 -5.92
N SER A 205 2.89 -11.58 -5.46
CA SER A 205 4.32 -11.65 -5.15
C SER A 205 4.60 -12.42 -3.86
N ILE A 206 3.78 -12.25 -2.82
CA ILE A 206 3.87 -13.00 -1.57
C ILE A 206 3.62 -14.49 -1.82
N GLU A 207 2.50 -14.83 -2.48
CA GLU A 207 2.17 -16.22 -2.81
C GLU A 207 3.26 -16.89 -3.65
N ARG A 208 3.85 -16.16 -4.61
CA ARG A 208 4.97 -16.67 -5.39
C ARG A 208 6.20 -16.96 -4.52
N THR A 209 6.51 -16.10 -3.56
CA THR A 209 7.64 -16.33 -2.64
C THR A 209 7.45 -17.63 -1.85
N ILE A 210 6.23 -17.88 -1.38
CA ILE A 210 5.86 -19.09 -0.62
C ILE A 210 5.95 -20.34 -1.51
N VAL A 211 5.32 -20.32 -2.68
CA VAL A 211 5.30 -21.46 -3.61
C VAL A 211 6.69 -21.83 -4.09
N ASN A 212 7.55 -20.85 -4.38
CA ASN A 212 8.93 -21.12 -4.80
C ASN A 212 9.81 -21.77 -3.71
N SER A 213 9.31 -21.88 -2.49
CA SER A 213 9.97 -22.59 -1.38
C SER A 213 9.29 -23.91 -1.00
N SER A 214 8.25 -24.31 -1.72
CA SER A 214 7.47 -25.52 -1.46
C SER A 214 7.70 -26.55 -2.57
N GLU A 215 7.51 -27.83 -2.27
CA GLU A 215 7.46 -28.87 -3.31
C GLU A 215 6.15 -28.74 -4.11
N TRP A 216 6.20 -29.04 -5.41
CA TRP A 216 5.08 -28.78 -6.32
C TRP A 216 3.76 -29.51 -5.95
N TYR A 217 3.86 -30.64 -5.23
CA TYR A 217 2.74 -31.47 -4.78
C TYR A 217 2.31 -31.20 -3.34
N GLU A 218 2.99 -30.32 -2.61
CA GLU A 218 2.60 -29.96 -1.25
C GLU A 218 1.28 -29.17 -1.28
N GLU A 219 0.37 -29.54 -0.38
CA GLU A 219 -0.83 -28.76 -0.10
C GLU A 219 -0.45 -27.43 0.56
N MET A 220 -1.04 -26.34 0.08
CA MET A 220 -0.77 -25.02 0.64
C MET A 220 -1.56 -24.81 1.93
N PRO A 221 -0.90 -24.47 3.05
CA PRO A 221 -1.59 -24.28 4.33
C PRO A 221 -2.74 -23.28 4.24
N GLY A 222 -3.93 -23.69 4.71
CA GLY A 222 -5.15 -22.88 4.66
C GLY A 222 -5.76 -22.69 3.26
N LEU A 223 -5.25 -23.36 2.24
CA LEU A 223 -5.83 -23.39 0.89
C LEU A 223 -6.19 -24.83 0.50
N ASP A 224 -7.32 -25.01 -0.17
CA ASP A 224 -7.67 -26.27 -0.83
C ASP A 224 -6.99 -26.37 -2.21
N MET A 225 -5.66 -26.22 -2.25
CA MET A 225 -4.86 -26.34 -3.48
C MET A 225 -3.39 -26.63 -3.20
N THR A 226 -2.76 -27.32 -4.14
CA THR A 226 -1.33 -27.60 -4.16
C THR A 226 -0.48 -26.38 -4.53
N ALA A 227 0.81 -26.44 -4.25
CA ALA A 227 1.80 -25.45 -4.68
C ALA A 227 1.77 -25.23 -6.20
N ALA A 228 1.64 -26.30 -6.99
CA ALA A 228 1.55 -26.23 -8.45
C ALA A 228 0.29 -25.48 -8.93
N GLU A 229 -0.87 -25.77 -8.35
CA GLU A 229 -2.14 -25.09 -8.68
C GLU A 229 -2.09 -23.60 -8.32
N LEU A 230 -1.53 -23.28 -7.14
CA LEU A 230 -1.30 -21.90 -6.73
C LEU A 230 -0.34 -21.18 -7.67
N GLN A 231 0.72 -21.86 -8.14
CA GLN A 231 1.65 -21.33 -9.13
C GLN A 231 0.94 -21.01 -10.46
N GLU A 232 0.12 -21.94 -10.95
CA GLU A 232 -0.61 -21.79 -12.21
C GLU A 232 -1.60 -20.61 -12.13
N ARG A 233 -2.39 -20.53 -11.05
CA ARG A 233 -3.29 -19.41 -10.79
C ARG A 233 -2.56 -18.08 -10.82
N ASN A 234 -1.44 -17.99 -10.08
CA ASN A 234 -0.63 -16.76 -10.03
C ASN A 234 -0.02 -16.39 -11.38
N SER A 235 0.40 -17.38 -12.16
CA SER A 235 0.92 -17.15 -13.51
C SER A 235 -0.16 -16.57 -14.44
N THR A 236 -1.38 -17.11 -14.37
CA THR A 236 -2.54 -16.68 -15.15
C THR A 236 -2.97 -15.25 -14.78
N GLU A 237 -3.13 -14.98 -13.47
CA GLU A 237 -3.49 -13.65 -12.97
C GLU A 237 -2.44 -12.58 -13.36
N ARG A 238 -1.16 -12.93 -13.29
CA ARG A 238 -0.06 -12.03 -13.68
C ARG A 238 -0.06 -11.77 -15.18
N ALA A 239 -0.30 -12.77 -16.01
CA ALA A 239 -0.37 -12.62 -17.45
C ALA A 239 -1.53 -11.69 -17.83
N ALA A 240 -2.72 -11.90 -17.25
CA ALA A 240 -3.88 -11.05 -17.46
C ALA A 240 -3.64 -9.60 -17.01
N THR A 241 -3.06 -9.41 -15.81
CA THR A 241 -2.72 -8.08 -15.28
C THR A 241 -1.69 -7.38 -16.17
N SER A 242 -0.67 -8.11 -16.63
CA SER A 242 0.38 -7.57 -17.51
C SER A 242 -0.18 -7.17 -18.88
N ALA A 243 -1.09 -7.97 -19.44
CA ALA A 243 -1.79 -7.66 -20.68
C ALA A 243 -2.65 -6.39 -20.52
N LEU A 244 -3.40 -6.27 -19.42
CA LEU A 244 -4.19 -5.07 -19.10
C LEU A 244 -3.30 -3.83 -19.01
N ILE A 245 -2.19 -3.88 -18.26
CA ILE A 245 -1.26 -2.75 -18.12
C ILE A 245 -0.69 -2.34 -19.47
N LYS A 246 -0.25 -3.31 -20.29
CA LYS A 246 0.31 -3.06 -21.61
C LYS A 246 -0.70 -2.38 -22.53
N GLU A 247 -1.92 -2.89 -22.56
CA GLU A 247 -2.98 -2.38 -23.42
C GLU A 247 -3.48 -1.01 -22.95
N HIS A 248 -3.68 -0.85 -21.65
CA HIS A 248 -3.98 0.45 -21.05
C HIS A 248 -2.92 1.50 -21.41
N ARG A 249 -1.63 1.17 -21.27
CA ARG A 249 -0.53 2.10 -21.63
C ARG A 249 -0.54 2.48 -23.10
N ARG A 250 -0.94 1.57 -24.00
CA ARG A 250 -1.09 1.83 -25.44
C ARG A 250 -2.25 2.78 -25.73
N LEU A 251 -3.36 2.63 -24.99
CA LEU A 251 -4.61 3.35 -25.23
C LEU A 251 -4.72 4.67 -24.47
N LEU A 252 -4.04 4.83 -23.33
CA LEU A 252 -4.10 6.04 -22.51
C LEU A 252 -3.79 7.33 -23.29
N PRO A 253 -2.79 7.38 -24.20
CA PRO A 253 -2.52 8.58 -25.00
C PRO A 253 -3.57 8.90 -26.07
N THR A 254 -4.51 7.98 -26.34
CA THR A 254 -5.57 8.17 -27.35
C THR A 254 -6.88 8.67 -26.74
N LEU A 255 -6.92 8.86 -25.41
CA LEU A 255 -8.06 9.45 -24.73
C LEU A 255 -8.18 10.94 -25.10
N SER A 256 -9.41 11.37 -25.41
CA SER A 256 -9.77 12.79 -25.46
C SER A 256 -9.73 13.41 -24.06
N ASP A 257 -9.72 14.75 -23.98
CA ASP A 257 -9.76 15.47 -22.70
C ASP A 257 -10.95 15.06 -21.81
N THR A 258 -12.11 14.83 -22.42
CA THR A 258 -13.32 14.37 -21.71
C THR A 258 -13.13 12.96 -21.15
N GLU A 259 -12.52 12.06 -21.92
CA GLU A 259 -12.26 10.68 -21.49
C GLU A 259 -11.15 10.62 -20.44
N MET A 260 -10.14 11.48 -20.54
CA MET A 260 -9.10 11.61 -19.51
C MET A 260 -9.70 12.07 -18.18
N LYS A 261 -10.63 13.04 -18.20
CA LYS A 261 -11.35 13.46 -16.98
C LYS A 261 -12.20 12.33 -16.40
N GLN A 262 -12.86 11.53 -17.25
CA GLN A 262 -13.62 10.36 -16.81
C GLN A 262 -12.72 9.28 -16.22
N TYR A 263 -11.56 9.01 -16.85
CA TYR A 263 -10.56 8.08 -16.35
C TYR A 263 -10.11 8.44 -14.94
N LEU A 264 -9.70 9.70 -14.73
CA LEU A 264 -9.24 10.17 -13.42
C LEU A 264 -10.35 10.11 -12.36
N ARG A 265 -11.58 10.47 -12.74
CA ARG A 265 -12.74 10.31 -11.85
C ARG A 265 -12.97 8.84 -11.47
N ARG A 266 -12.82 7.92 -12.41
CA ARG A 266 -12.93 6.47 -12.14
C ARG A 266 -11.82 5.97 -11.25
N ILE A 267 -10.59 6.45 -11.39
CA ILE A 267 -9.53 6.09 -10.45
C ILE A 267 -9.92 6.53 -9.03
N ALA A 268 -10.43 7.75 -8.89
CA ALA A 268 -10.87 8.28 -7.60
C ALA A 268 -12.06 7.51 -7.00
N VAL A 269 -13.00 7.02 -7.81
CA VAL A 269 -14.24 6.36 -7.32
C VAL A 269 -14.11 4.84 -7.23
N GLU A 270 -13.53 4.20 -8.25
CA GLU A 270 -13.57 2.76 -8.52
C GLU A 270 -12.19 2.09 -8.34
N GLY A 271 -11.11 2.88 -8.23
CA GLY A 271 -9.73 2.41 -8.16
C GLY A 271 -9.04 2.28 -9.52
N GLU A 272 -7.70 2.32 -9.51
CA GLU A 272 -6.86 2.33 -10.72
C GLU A 272 -7.12 1.10 -11.61
N PHE A 273 -7.21 -0.09 -11.03
CA PHE A 273 -7.37 -1.32 -11.81
C PHE A 273 -8.66 -1.31 -12.63
N ASN A 274 -9.78 -0.92 -12.02
CA ASN A 274 -11.08 -0.83 -12.69
C ASN A 274 -11.11 0.29 -13.73
N ALA A 275 -10.48 1.43 -13.43
CA ALA A 275 -10.34 2.53 -14.38
C ALA A 275 -9.53 2.12 -15.62
N MET A 276 -8.46 1.34 -15.45
CA MET A 276 -7.69 0.77 -16.55
C MET A 276 -8.52 -0.20 -17.40
N GLN A 277 -9.30 -1.08 -16.76
CA GLN A 277 -10.22 -1.97 -17.47
C GLN A 277 -11.23 -1.19 -18.31
N TRP A 278 -11.79 -0.12 -17.76
CA TRP A 278 -12.71 0.76 -18.48
C TRP A 278 -12.06 1.37 -19.74
N VAL A 279 -10.82 1.88 -19.65
CA VAL A 279 -10.09 2.40 -20.82
C VAL A 279 -9.93 1.32 -21.88
N VAL A 280 -9.48 0.13 -21.49
CA VAL A 280 -9.25 -0.99 -22.42
C VAL A 280 -10.57 -1.46 -23.05
N GLN A 281 -11.66 -1.55 -22.30
CA GLN A 281 -12.96 -1.93 -22.84
C GLN A 281 -13.52 -0.86 -23.79
N THR A 282 -13.39 0.42 -23.45
CA THR A 282 -13.96 1.53 -24.22
C THR A 282 -13.17 1.84 -25.49
N LYS A 283 -11.85 1.63 -25.48
CA LYS A 283 -10.97 1.95 -26.62
C LYS A 283 -10.42 0.73 -27.35
N GLY A 284 -10.32 -0.42 -26.70
CA GLY A 284 -9.84 -1.68 -27.28
C GLY A 284 -10.90 -2.43 -28.07
N GLY A 285 -12.20 -2.21 -27.79
CA GLY A 285 -13.32 -2.85 -28.50
C GLY A 285 -13.69 -2.23 -29.87
N ASN A 286 -12.99 -1.17 -30.30
CA ASN A 286 -13.21 -0.51 -31.59
C ASN A 286 -12.15 -0.91 -32.65
N GLN A 287 -11.59 -2.13 -32.56
CA GLN A 287 -10.69 -2.72 -33.57
C GLN A 287 -11.24 -4.04 -34.09
#